data_AF-Q179E1-F1
#
_entry.id   AF-Q179E1-F1
#
_cell.length_a   1.000
_cell.length_b   1.000
_cell.length_c   1.000
_cell.angle_alpha   90.00
_cell.angle_beta   90.00
_cell.angle_gamma   90.00
#
_symmetry.space_group_name_H-M   'P 1'
#
loop_
_entity.id
_entity.type
_entity.pdbx_description
1 polymer ?
#
loop_
_entity_poly.entity_id
_entity_poly.type
_entity_poly.pdbx_seq_one_letter_code
_entity_poly.pdbx_strand_id
1 'polypeptide(L)'
;MLWLIWCVLFGSLRLGSTYSAVLQNETEFDLAEGHRQGRLFPFYTIGRIANVPCLASNGLKGTCLIRGECADNQGIFGGSCSTLTTQATCCIFSRTCGGSTNLNSTYFTNPGYPGSYNGGGTCTFTITPCSSSVCQLRIDFRSLNLAQPNGEGNCLTDVLTITGGSSEVPSICGENTGQHVYINFSELNPITIRVSTTAGSLVDRMWNLQLSQISCASEFRAPEGCLQYYLEPSGVISSFNYGFGANPNLNSLGATGTRQIAGQRYGICIRAAPDRCTITYSLPSTDGSYAFTVSGDAEVLDPTLIGMGVFGENGDICTTDYVVIPSPVVTDVNAAGAVFTDRFCGLGLFSVTSQVKPFVVYVVWDDNEIPDVANRGFRLAYSQNACTLGA
;
A
#
# COMPACT_ATOMS: atom_id res chain seq x y z
N MET A 1 10.13 -7.43 -67.17
CA MET A 1 9.04 -8.23 -67.79
C MET A 1 7.91 -8.28 -66.77
N LEU A 2 6.93 -7.36 -66.75
CA LEU A 2 5.75 -7.29 -67.65
C LEU A 2 5.14 -8.69 -67.84
N TRP A 3 3.90 -8.99 -67.43
CA TRP A 3 2.58 -8.51 -67.89
C TRP A 3 1.53 -8.75 -66.74
N LEU A 4 0.60 -7.90 -66.28
CA LEU A 4 -0.57 -7.18 -66.88
C LEU A 4 -1.52 -8.13 -67.65
N ILE A 5 -2.81 -8.33 -67.30
CA ILE A 5 -4.03 -7.52 -67.58
C ILE A 5 -5.21 -8.26 -66.87
N TRP A 6 -6.02 -7.66 -65.98
CA TRP A 6 -7.20 -6.77 -66.13
C TRP A 6 -8.50 -7.40 -66.68
N CYS A 7 -9.58 -7.30 -65.89
CA CYS A 7 -10.93 -7.12 -66.41
C CYS A 7 -11.71 -6.22 -65.43
N VAL A 8 -11.91 -4.98 -65.86
CA VAL A 8 -12.83 -3.99 -65.29
C VAL A 8 -14.09 -3.99 -66.18
N LEU A 9 -15.27 -3.83 -65.59
CA LEU A 9 -16.38 -3.13 -66.24
C LEU A 9 -17.26 -2.42 -65.20
N PHE A 10 -17.66 -1.23 -65.60
CA PHE A 10 -18.20 -0.08 -64.87
C PHE A 10 -19.73 -0.03 -64.85
N GLY A 11 -20.28 0.79 -63.92
CA GLY A 11 -21.55 1.51 -64.04
C GLY A 11 -22.51 1.21 -62.87
N SER A 12 -23.06 2.16 -62.11
CA SER A 12 -23.34 3.58 -62.36
C SER A 12 -23.78 4.30 -61.05
N LEU A 13 -23.43 5.60 -60.93
CA LEU A 13 -23.90 6.55 -59.90
C LEU A 13 -25.41 6.86 -60.02
N ARG A 14 -26.10 7.10 -58.88
CA ARG A 14 -26.96 8.29 -58.61
C ARG A 14 -27.15 8.55 -57.10
N LEU A 15 -27.30 9.84 -56.77
CA LEU A 15 -27.39 10.50 -55.46
C LEU A 15 -28.78 10.36 -54.77
N GLY A 16 -28.81 10.58 -53.44
CA GLY A 16 -30.00 11.02 -52.66
C GLY A 16 -29.94 10.61 -51.17
N SER A 17 -29.34 11.41 -50.30
CA SER A 17 -29.97 12.26 -49.25
C SER A 17 -30.47 11.56 -47.97
N THR A 18 -29.75 11.85 -46.88
CA THR A 18 -30.19 12.21 -45.51
C THR A 18 -31.37 11.47 -44.85
N TYR A 19 -31.11 10.84 -43.70
CA TYR A 19 -31.93 11.00 -42.48
C TYR A 19 -31.04 10.90 -41.23
N SER A 20 -31.09 11.96 -40.41
CA SER A 20 -30.56 12.04 -39.05
C SER A 20 -31.42 11.24 -38.08
N ALA A 21 -30.81 10.69 -37.02
CA ALA A 21 -31.49 10.42 -35.76
C ALA A 21 -30.64 11.03 -34.63
N VAL A 22 -31.10 12.19 -34.19
CA VAL A 22 -30.69 12.89 -32.98
C VAL A 22 -31.42 12.22 -31.82
N LEU A 23 -30.71 11.78 -30.78
CA LEU A 23 -31.29 11.52 -29.47
C LEU A 23 -30.88 12.66 -28.55
N GLN A 24 -31.75 13.66 -28.47
CA GLN A 24 -31.79 14.63 -27.38
C GLN A 24 -32.27 13.88 -26.12
N ASN A 25 -31.60 14.09 -25.00
CA ASN A 25 -32.22 13.93 -23.70
C ASN A 25 -31.95 15.23 -22.94
N GLU A 26 -32.97 16.08 -22.87
CA GLU A 26 -32.99 17.25 -22.01
C GLU A 26 -33.37 16.78 -20.60
N THR A 27 -32.55 17.13 -19.61
CA THR A 27 -32.99 17.15 -18.22
C THR A 27 -32.94 18.60 -17.75
N GLU A 28 -34.11 19.20 -17.77
CA GLU A 28 -34.46 20.45 -17.10
C GLU A 28 -34.33 20.24 -15.58
N PHE A 29 -33.57 21.10 -14.88
CA PHE A 29 -33.49 21.09 -13.42
C PHE A 29 -33.93 22.47 -12.92
N ASP A 30 -35.10 22.49 -12.30
CA ASP A 30 -35.71 23.67 -11.67
C ASP A 30 -34.80 24.27 -10.59
N LEU A 31 -34.55 25.57 -10.70
CA LEU A 31 -33.87 26.37 -9.67
C LEU A 31 -34.91 26.94 -8.70
N ALA A 32 -34.89 26.46 -7.46
CA ALA A 32 -35.55 27.13 -6.35
C ALA A 32 -34.71 28.34 -5.88
N GLU A 33 -35.37 29.50 -5.79
CA GLU A 33 -34.81 30.79 -5.38
C GLU A 33 -34.30 30.80 -3.93
N GLY A 34 -33.06 31.24 -3.75
CA GLY A 34 -32.47 31.57 -2.46
C GLY A 34 -31.65 32.87 -2.57
N HIS A 35 -32.23 33.97 -2.11
CA HIS A 35 -31.71 35.33 -2.22
C HIS A 35 -30.41 35.53 -1.42
N ARG A 36 -29.27 35.71 -2.11
CA ARG A 36 -28.07 36.38 -1.55
C ARG A 36 -27.44 37.30 -2.60
N GLN A 37 -27.38 38.59 -2.30
CA GLN A 37 -26.81 39.62 -3.17
C GLN A 37 -25.30 39.41 -3.33
N GLY A 38 -24.87 39.03 -4.55
CA GLY A 38 -23.47 39.00 -4.95
C GLY A 38 -23.11 40.26 -5.76
N ARG A 39 -22.01 40.92 -5.38
CA ARG A 39 -21.33 41.90 -6.24
C ARG A 39 -20.90 41.20 -7.54
N LEU A 40 -21.35 41.72 -8.68
CA LEU A 40 -20.95 41.26 -10.01
C LEU A 40 -19.44 41.49 -10.23
N PHE A 41 -18.71 40.42 -10.52
CA PHE A 41 -17.45 40.47 -11.25
C PHE A 41 -17.66 39.81 -12.63
N PRO A 42 -17.16 40.39 -13.74
CA PRO A 42 -17.34 39.81 -15.07
C PRO A 42 -16.26 38.76 -15.28
N PHE A 43 -16.50 37.53 -14.86
CA PHE A 43 -15.65 36.41 -15.24
C PHE A 43 -16.44 35.43 -16.11
N TYR A 44 -15.90 35.20 -17.30
CA TYR A 44 -16.24 34.08 -18.16
C TYR A 44 -16.48 32.83 -17.31
N THR A 45 -17.59 32.16 -17.55
CA THR A 45 -17.91 30.85 -16.97
C THR A 45 -16.91 29.84 -17.53
N ILE A 46 -15.68 29.84 -16.98
CA ILE A 46 -14.71 28.78 -17.24
C ILE A 46 -15.39 27.53 -16.69
N GLY A 47 -15.74 26.60 -17.59
CA GLY A 47 -16.31 25.32 -17.22
C GLY A 47 -15.44 24.69 -16.12
N ARG A 48 -16.07 24.20 -15.06
CA ARG A 48 -15.35 23.55 -13.95
C ARG A 48 -14.48 22.45 -14.52
N ILE A 49 -13.19 22.49 -14.22
CA ILE A 49 -12.31 21.36 -14.47
C ILE A 49 -12.76 20.23 -13.53
N ALA A 50 -12.89 19.02 -14.06
CA ALA A 50 -13.15 17.86 -13.22
C ALA A 50 -11.92 17.61 -12.33
N ASN A 51 -12.14 17.49 -11.02
CA ASN A 51 -11.09 17.23 -10.03
C ASN A 51 -10.61 15.77 -10.14
N VAL A 52 -9.82 15.49 -11.17
CA VAL A 52 -9.32 14.17 -11.50
C VAL A 52 -7.87 13.99 -11.04
N PRO A 53 -7.44 12.76 -10.70
CA PRO A 53 -6.03 12.49 -10.41
C PRO A 53 -5.12 12.85 -11.58
N CYS A 54 -3.94 13.39 -11.28
CA CYS A 54 -2.91 13.72 -12.25
C CYS A 54 -1.52 13.35 -11.73
N LEU A 55 -0.54 13.26 -12.62
CA LEU A 55 0.86 13.09 -12.28
C LEU A 55 1.61 14.40 -12.52
N ALA A 56 2.25 14.92 -11.49
CA ALA A 56 3.06 16.12 -11.59
C ALA A 56 4.44 15.84 -12.22
N SER A 57 5.11 16.89 -12.69
CA SER A 57 6.44 16.82 -13.30
C SER A 57 7.53 16.23 -12.40
N ASN A 58 7.35 16.29 -11.08
CA ASN A 58 8.23 15.69 -10.08
C ASN A 58 7.87 14.23 -9.72
N GLY A 59 6.91 13.62 -10.42
CA GLY A 59 6.47 12.25 -10.19
C GLY A 59 5.52 12.06 -8.98
N LEU A 60 5.09 13.14 -8.33
CA LEU A 60 4.06 13.08 -7.30
C LEU A 60 2.67 13.05 -7.93
N LYS A 61 1.79 12.22 -7.36
CA LYS A 61 0.35 12.26 -7.69
C LYS A 61 -0.27 13.50 -7.07
N GLY A 62 -1.14 14.16 -7.82
CA GLY A 62 -1.91 15.31 -7.38
C GLY A 62 -3.33 15.28 -7.93
N THR A 63 -4.06 16.38 -7.77
CA THR A 63 -5.39 16.58 -8.33
C THR A 63 -5.36 17.70 -9.36
N CYS A 64 -5.94 17.49 -10.53
CA CYS A 64 -6.01 18.51 -11.57
C CYS A 64 -6.99 19.59 -11.17
N LEU A 65 -6.49 20.79 -10.87
CA LEU A 65 -7.27 21.93 -10.41
C LEU A 65 -6.95 23.18 -11.22
N ILE A 66 -7.81 24.19 -11.17
CA ILE A 66 -7.47 25.53 -11.63
C ILE A 66 -6.41 26.11 -10.68
N ARG A 67 -5.46 26.88 -11.22
CA ARG A 67 -4.37 27.51 -10.45
C ARG A 67 -4.85 28.30 -9.23
N GLY A 68 -5.96 29.03 -9.34
CA GLY A 68 -6.57 29.76 -8.22
C GLY A 68 -6.97 28.81 -7.08
N GLU A 69 -7.78 27.79 -7.38
CA GLU A 69 -8.22 26.79 -6.40
C GLU A 69 -7.05 26.03 -5.76
N CYS A 70 -6.03 25.69 -6.54
CA CYS A 70 -4.82 25.08 -6.02
C CYS A 70 -4.08 26.00 -5.04
N ALA A 71 -3.92 27.29 -5.38
CA ALA A 71 -3.28 28.28 -4.51
C ALA A 71 -4.08 28.53 -3.23
N ASP A 72 -5.41 28.62 -3.33
CA ASP A 72 -6.32 28.83 -2.19
C ASP A 72 -6.23 27.68 -1.17
N ASN A 73 -6.00 26.46 -1.65
CA ASN A 73 -5.78 25.28 -0.82
C ASN A 73 -4.31 25.08 -0.39
N GLN A 74 -3.45 26.07 -0.66
CA GLN A 74 -2.01 26.03 -0.36
C GLN A 74 -1.28 24.85 -1.03
N GLY A 75 -1.73 24.47 -2.22
CA GLY A 75 -1.12 23.41 -3.01
C GLY A 75 0.07 23.90 -3.82
N ILE A 76 0.90 22.94 -4.24
CA ILE A 76 2.09 23.15 -5.05
C ILE A 76 1.75 22.87 -6.52
N PHE A 77 2.18 23.76 -7.41
CA PHE A 77 1.96 23.62 -8.86
C PHE A 77 2.91 22.58 -9.47
N GLY A 78 2.34 21.43 -9.85
CA GLY A 78 3.06 20.29 -10.42
C GLY A 78 3.09 20.22 -11.96
N GLY A 79 2.80 21.31 -12.66
CA GLY A 79 2.74 21.33 -14.14
C GLY A 79 1.31 21.28 -14.69
N SER A 80 1.14 21.46 -16.01
CA SER A 80 -0.20 21.48 -16.62
C SER A 80 -0.83 20.09 -16.63
N CYS A 81 -2.15 20.01 -16.39
CA CYS A 81 -2.92 18.76 -16.35
C CYS A 81 -4.13 18.74 -17.31
N SER A 82 -4.32 19.79 -18.13
CA SER A 82 -5.40 19.86 -19.11
C SER A 82 -4.95 20.63 -20.33
N THR A 83 -5.41 20.18 -21.51
CA THR A 83 -5.22 20.88 -22.79
C THR A 83 -6.31 21.92 -23.06
N LEU A 84 -7.41 21.90 -22.29
CA LEU A 84 -8.55 22.81 -22.48
C LEU A 84 -8.26 24.23 -22.00
N THR A 85 -7.37 24.38 -21.02
CA THR A 85 -6.97 25.68 -20.50
C THR A 85 -5.56 25.64 -19.93
N THR A 86 -4.81 26.71 -20.17
CA THR A 86 -3.48 26.89 -19.61
C THR A 86 -3.51 27.18 -18.11
N GLN A 87 -4.69 27.44 -17.53
CA GLN A 87 -4.86 27.70 -16.09
C GLN A 87 -4.97 26.42 -15.24
N ALA A 88 -5.08 25.25 -15.87
CA ALA A 88 -5.10 23.96 -15.18
C ALA A 88 -3.70 23.55 -14.73
N THR A 89 -3.57 23.07 -13.50
CA THR A 89 -2.32 22.57 -12.94
C THR A 89 -2.56 21.31 -12.12
N CYS A 90 -1.60 20.38 -12.17
CA CYS A 90 -1.59 19.25 -11.26
C CYS A 90 -1.22 19.76 -9.87
N CYS A 91 -2.20 19.83 -8.98
CA CYS A 91 -2.04 20.40 -7.65
C CYS A 91 -1.61 19.32 -6.66
N ILE A 92 -0.48 19.54 -5.98
CA ILE A 92 0.03 18.63 -4.95
C ILE A 92 -0.21 19.25 -3.58
N PHE A 93 -0.85 18.52 -2.67
CA PHE A 93 -1.02 18.95 -1.29
C PHE A 93 0.04 18.30 -0.41
N SER A 94 0.91 19.09 0.20
CA SER A 94 1.92 18.59 1.14
C SER A 94 1.83 19.37 2.44
N ARG A 95 1.73 18.67 3.56
CA ARG A 95 1.59 19.26 4.89
C ARG A 95 2.44 18.51 5.91
N THR A 96 2.72 19.14 7.04
CA THR A 96 3.57 18.59 8.10
C THR A 96 2.84 18.58 9.45
N CYS A 97 3.58 18.43 10.54
CA CYS A 97 3.06 18.29 11.91
C CYS A 97 2.01 19.34 12.28
N GLY A 98 0.97 18.90 12.99
CA GLY A 98 -0.17 19.74 13.39
C GLY A 98 -1.15 20.02 12.25
N GLY A 99 -0.86 19.57 11.03
CA GLY A 99 -1.72 19.75 9.88
C GLY A 99 -2.95 18.85 9.89
N SER A 100 -3.90 19.23 9.05
CA SER A 100 -5.04 18.40 8.71
C SER A 100 -5.34 18.45 7.21
N THR A 101 -6.08 17.47 6.71
CA THR A 101 -6.59 17.46 5.34
C THR A 101 -7.95 16.80 5.26
N ASN A 102 -8.79 17.32 4.37
CA ASN A 102 -9.93 16.62 3.79
C ASN A 102 -9.74 16.42 2.29
N LEU A 103 -8.57 16.74 1.74
CA LEU A 103 -8.26 16.65 0.31
C LEU A 103 -7.64 15.28 0.01
N ASN A 104 -8.05 14.71 -1.12
CA ASN A 104 -7.48 13.45 -1.59
C ASN A 104 -6.07 13.66 -2.15
N SER A 105 -5.22 12.62 -2.12
CA SER A 105 -3.82 12.66 -2.57
C SER A 105 -2.98 13.72 -1.86
N THR A 106 -3.10 13.79 -0.53
CA THR A 106 -2.28 14.66 0.33
C THR A 106 -1.02 13.92 0.79
N TYR A 107 0.11 14.60 0.90
CA TYR A 107 1.34 14.08 1.47
C TYR A 107 1.54 14.63 2.89
N PHE A 108 1.78 13.73 3.84
CA PHE A 108 2.20 14.07 5.18
C PHE A 108 3.69 13.79 5.34
N THR A 109 4.47 14.85 5.51
CA THR A 109 5.94 14.79 5.53
C THR A 109 6.52 15.25 6.86
N ASN A 110 7.75 14.81 7.16
CA ASN A 110 8.49 15.37 8.28
C ASN A 110 8.78 16.87 8.08
N PRO A 111 8.90 17.64 9.17
CA PRO A 111 9.42 19.00 9.08
C PRO A 111 10.80 18.99 8.41
N GLY A 112 10.97 19.82 7.38
CA GLY A 112 12.22 19.89 6.62
C GLY A 112 12.43 18.81 5.55
N TYR A 113 11.43 17.96 5.26
CA TYR A 113 11.50 17.00 4.15
C TYR A 113 11.89 17.71 2.83
N PRO A 114 12.81 17.16 2.01
CA PRO A 114 13.37 15.79 2.04
C PRO A 114 14.59 15.60 2.98
N GLY A 115 14.91 16.55 3.85
CA GLY A 115 15.95 16.38 4.87
C GLY A 115 15.53 15.42 5.99
N SER A 116 16.51 14.89 6.73
CA SER A 116 16.25 14.06 7.91
C SER A 116 15.69 14.88 9.08
N TYR A 117 14.89 14.22 9.92
CA TYR A 117 14.29 14.81 11.10
C TYR A 117 15.02 14.38 12.37
N ASN A 118 15.66 15.33 13.04
CA ASN A 118 16.46 15.09 14.24
C ASN A 118 15.76 15.54 15.54
N GLY A 119 14.53 16.03 15.43
CA GLY A 119 13.75 16.50 16.58
C GLY A 119 13.17 15.35 17.42
N GLY A 120 12.81 15.68 18.66
CA GLY A 120 11.99 14.83 19.51
C GLY A 120 10.58 15.37 19.69
N GLY A 121 9.70 14.54 20.24
CA GLY A 121 8.33 14.89 20.56
C GLY A 121 7.34 14.16 19.66
N THR A 122 6.22 14.81 19.37
CA THR A 122 5.13 14.19 18.63
C THR A 122 4.68 15.05 17.46
N CYS A 123 4.71 14.45 16.29
CA CYS A 123 4.15 15.00 15.07
C CYS A 123 2.80 14.33 14.77
N THR A 124 1.70 15.09 14.83
CA THR A 124 0.35 14.60 14.53
C THR A 124 -0.14 15.12 13.18
N PHE A 125 -0.99 14.34 12.52
CA PHE A 125 -1.69 14.75 11.29
C PHE A 125 -3.10 14.17 11.27
N THR A 126 -4.10 14.99 10.98
CA THR A 126 -5.52 14.59 11.03
C THR A 126 -6.13 14.52 9.64
N ILE A 127 -6.81 13.42 9.31
CA ILE A 127 -7.47 13.19 8.04
C ILE A 127 -8.97 13.08 8.29
N THR A 128 -9.74 13.98 7.71
CA THR A 128 -11.20 13.89 7.68
C THR A 128 -11.64 13.41 6.30
N PRO A 129 -12.61 12.49 6.19
CA PRO A 129 -13.11 12.05 4.89
C PRO A 129 -13.66 13.25 4.10
N CYS A 130 -13.37 13.32 2.79
CA CYS A 130 -13.75 14.44 1.94
C CYS A 130 -15.27 14.53 1.70
N SER A 131 -15.96 13.41 1.87
CA SER A 131 -17.42 13.26 1.75
C SER A 131 -17.85 11.95 2.42
N SER A 132 -19.17 11.79 2.61
CA SER A 132 -19.77 10.53 3.09
C SER A 132 -19.64 9.35 2.13
N SER A 133 -19.19 9.58 0.89
CA SER A 133 -18.94 8.54 -0.11
C SER A 133 -17.53 7.94 -0.03
N VAL A 134 -16.70 8.41 0.90
CA VAL A 134 -15.37 7.85 1.22
C VAL A 134 -15.52 6.88 2.39
N CYS A 135 -15.02 5.66 2.21
CA CYS A 135 -15.11 4.62 3.25
C CYS A 135 -13.73 4.22 3.80
N GLN A 136 -12.66 4.47 3.07
CA GLN A 136 -11.34 3.92 3.42
C GLN A 136 -10.22 4.91 3.10
N LEU A 137 -9.18 4.90 3.92
CA LEU A 137 -7.94 5.61 3.72
C LEU A 137 -6.85 4.60 3.41
N ARG A 138 -6.14 4.78 2.30
CA ARG A 138 -4.87 4.12 2.02
C ARG A 138 -3.74 5.08 2.33
N ILE A 139 -2.77 4.61 3.11
CA ILE A 139 -1.54 5.34 3.41
C ILE A 139 -0.39 4.57 2.78
N ASP A 140 0.25 5.16 1.77
CA ASP A 140 1.47 4.63 1.17
C ASP A 140 2.70 5.25 1.84
N PHE A 141 3.60 4.42 2.34
CA PHE A 141 4.85 4.83 2.97
C PHE A 141 5.91 5.09 1.90
N ARG A 142 5.79 6.22 1.19
CA ARG A 142 6.73 6.62 0.12
C ARG A 142 8.15 6.73 0.63
N SER A 143 8.29 7.20 1.87
CA SER A 143 9.48 7.05 2.69
C SER A 143 9.01 6.87 4.12
N LEU A 144 9.54 5.88 4.82
CA LEU A 144 9.35 5.72 6.27
C LEU A 144 10.57 5.03 6.84
N ASN A 145 11.43 5.84 7.45
CA ASN A 145 12.59 5.40 8.21
C ASN A 145 12.52 6.01 9.60
N LEU A 146 12.38 5.16 10.61
CA LEU A 146 12.37 5.49 12.03
C LEU A 146 13.43 4.66 12.73
N ALA A 147 13.71 4.93 14.01
CA ALA A 147 14.56 4.06 14.81
C ALA A 147 14.04 2.62 14.80
N GLN A 148 14.97 1.67 14.74
CA GLN A 148 14.68 0.24 14.86
C GLN A 148 14.04 -0.05 16.23
N PRO A 149 13.22 -1.12 16.35
CA PRO A 149 12.77 -1.59 17.65
C PRO A 149 13.99 -1.96 18.51
N ASN A 150 13.80 -2.05 19.83
CA ASN A 150 14.81 -2.64 20.71
C ASN A 150 15.03 -4.13 20.36
N GLY A 151 15.95 -4.80 21.06
CA GLY A 151 16.26 -6.18 20.73
C GLY A 151 15.10 -7.16 20.90
N GLU A 152 14.10 -6.80 21.72
CA GLU A 152 12.84 -7.52 21.93
C GLU A 152 11.68 -7.01 21.06
N GLY A 153 11.94 -6.35 19.92
CA GLY A 153 10.89 -5.98 18.96
C GLY A 153 9.99 -4.80 19.38
N ASN A 154 10.27 -4.12 20.49
CA ASN A 154 9.47 -3.00 20.98
C ASN A 154 9.91 -1.64 20.39
N CYS A 155 8.96 -0.89 19.84
CA CYS A 155 9.16 0.44 19.27
C CYS A 155 9.27 1.56 20.33
N LEU A 156 10.34 1.54 21.14
CA LEU A 156 10.49 2.47 22.28
C LEU A 156 11.06 3.85 21.90
N THR A 157 11.96 3.91 20.91
CA THR A 157 12.65 5.16 20.54
C THR A 157 11.80 6.03 19.63
N ASP A 158 11.29 5.44 18.55
CA ASP A 158 10.42 6.09 17.59
C ASP A 158 9.26 5.16 17.25
N VAL A 159 8.07 5.71 17.03
CA VAL A 159 6.88 4.93 16.71
C VAL A 159 5.90 5.73 15.88
N LEU A 160 5.37 5.09 14.83
CA LEU A 160 4.21 5.50 14.07
C LEU A 160 2.98 4.78 14.64
N THR A 161 1.97 5.55 15.04
CA THR A 161 0.65 5.06 15.44
C THR A 161 -0.43 5.72 14.61
N ILE A 162 -1.48 4.95 14.28
CA ILE A 162 -2.62 5.40 13.49
C ILE A 162 -3.89 5.04 14.25
N THR A 163 -4.75 6.03 14.52
CA THR A 163 -5.95 5.86 15.35
C THR A 163 -7.17 6.54 14.74
N GLY A 164 -8.36 6.28 15.28
CA GLY A 164 -9.63 6.93 14.88
C GLY A 164 -10.42 6.21 13.77
N GLY A 165 -9.81 5.25 13.07
CA GLY A 165 -10.51 4.34 12.17
C GLY A 165 -11.14 3.14 12.89
N SER A 166 -11.89 2.32 12.15
CA SER A 166 -12.41 1.03 12.63
C SER A 166 -11.43 -0.13 12.44
N SER A 167 -10.31 0.10 11.75
CA SER A 167 -9.22 -0.87 11.59
C SER A 167 -8.20 -0.71 12.71
N GLU A 168 -7.80 -1.82 13.33
CA GLU A 168 -6.67 -1.84 14.27
C GLU A 168 -5.36 -1.84 13.47
N VAL A 169 -4.57 -0.79 13.64
CA VAL A 169 -3.24 -0.68 13.03
C VAL A 169 -2.20 -0.85 14.13
N PRO A 170 -1.31 -1.85 14.06
CA PRO A 170 -0.27 -2.03 15.05
C PRO A 170 0.70 -0.82 15.05
N SER A 171 1.45 -0.69 16.13
CA SER A 171 2.58 0.24 16.17
C SER A 171 3.63 -0.16 15.12
N ILE A 172 4.17 0.83 14.41
CA ILE A 172 5.17 0.62 13.35
C ILE A 172 6.42 1.46 13.64
N CYS A 173 7.61 0.86 13.56
CA CYS A 173 8.90 1.56 13.64
C CYS A 173 9.91 0.92 12.67
N GLY A 174 11.14 1.44 12.64
CA GLY A 174 12.18 0.99 11.72
C GLY A 174 11.92 1.36 10.24
N GLU A 175 12.31 0.47 9.33
CA GLU A 175 12.33 0.72 7.88
C GLU A 175 11.10 0.13 7.19
N ASN A 176 10.25 0.99 6.62
CA ASN A 176 8.98 0.57 6.03
C ASN A 176 8.68 1.26 4.68
N THR A 177 9.71 1.82 4.05
CA THR A 177 9.59 2.44 2.72
C THR A 177 9.05 1.44 1.69
N GLY A 178 8.04 1.84 0.94
CA GLY A 178 7.37 1.01 -0.08
C GLY A 178 6.23 0.15 0.46
N GLN A 179 5.99 0.14 1.77
CA GLN A 179 4.82 -0.51 2.36
C GLN A 179 3.61 0.43 2.38
N HIS A 180 2.44 -0.12 2.73
CA HIS A 180 1.21 0.63 2.86
C HIS A 180 0.27 -0.01 3.88
N VAL A 181 -0.73 0.76 4.29
CA VAL A 181 -1.84 0.30 5.14
C VAL A 181 -3.18 0.83 4.63
N TYR A 182 -4.25 0.07 4.86
CA TYR A 182 -5.63 0.46 4.63
C TYR A 182 -6.35 0.58 5.97
N ILE A 183 -7.06 1.69 6.17
CA ILE A 183 -7.81 2.00 7.38
C ILE A 183 -9.22 2.40 6.98
N ASN A 184 -10.22 1.74 7.55
CA ASN A 184 -11.61 2.11 7.32
C ASN A 184 -12.00 3.31 8.19
N PHE A 185 -12.69 4.27 7.58
CA PHE A 185 -13.32 5.35 8.33
C PHE A 185 -14.52 4.79 9.11
N SER A 186 -14.62 5.14 10.39
CA SER A 186 -15.82 4.91 11.17
C SER A 186 -16.75 6.10 10.96
N GLU A 187 -17.65 6.01 9.98
CA GLU A 187 -18.49 7.13 9.52
C GLU A 187 -17.64 8.34 9.06
N LEU A 188 -17.88 9.53 9.61
CA LEU A 188 -17.11 10.76 9.35
C LEU A 188 -16.03 11.02 10.39
N ASN A 189 -15.71 10.05 11.25
CA ASN A 189 -14.69 10.21 12.28
C ASN A 189 -13.30 10.41 11.66
N PRO A 190 -12.51 11.40 12.11
CA PRO A 190 -11.18 11.61 11.58
C PRO A 190 -10.22 10.47 11.95
N ILE A 191 -9.33 10.14 11.02
CA ILE A 191 -8.16 9.29 11.28
C ILE A 191 -7.00 10.18 11.66
N THR A 192 -6.29 9.84 12.74
CA THR A 192 -5.11 10.57 13.20
C THR A 192 -3.86 9.72 12.99
N ILE A 193 -2.88 10.28 12.30
CA ILE A 193 -1.53 9.73 12.20
C ILE A 193 -0.66 10.43 13.24
N ARG A 194 0.12 9.66 14.00
CA ARG A 194 1.04 10.18 15.01
C ARG A 194 2.40 9.53 14.83
N VAL A 195 3.42 10.35 14.61
CA VAL A 195 4.83 9.94 14.66
C VAL A 195 5.43 10.51 15.93
N SER A 196 5.82 9.64 16.87
CA SER A 196 6.50 10.04 18.10
C SER A 196 7.98 9.67 18.00
N THR A 197 8.86 10.61 18.33
CA THR A 197 10.31 10.43 18.21
C THR A 197 11.04 10.89 19.46
N THR A 198 12.19 10.29 19.73
CA THR A 198 13.06 10.69 20.85
C THR A 198 14.20 11.59 20.37
N ALA A 199 14.38 12.76 21.00
CA ALA A 199 15.45 13.70 20.65
C ALA A 199 16.85 13.09 20.87
N GLY A 200 17.84 13.53 20.09
CA GLY A 200 19.25 13.15 20.29
C GLY A 200 19.65 11.76 19.79
N SER A 201 18.75 11.03 19.13
CA SER A 201 19.11 9.82 18.39
C SER A 201 19.85 10.16 17.09
N LEU A 202 20.84 9.34 16.71
CA LEU A 202 21.63 9.45 15.49
C LEU A 202 20.95 8.83 14.25
N VAL A 203 19.66 8.48 14.35
CA VAL A 203 18.90 7.86 13.26
C VAL A 203 18.49 8.92 12.23
N ASP A 204 18.75 8.65 10.95
CA ASP A 204 18.28 9.45 9.82
C ASP A 204 16.78 9.24 9.59
N ARG A 205 15.97 9.85 10.47
CA ARG A 205 14.52 9.74 10.38
C ARG A 205 14.01 10.48 9.17
N MET A 206 13.09 9.86 8.45
CA MET A 206 12.43 10.49 7.33
C MET A 206 11.07 9.85 7.12
N TRP A 207 10.05 10.68 6.93
CA TRP A 207 8.74 10.17 6.50
C TRP A 207 8.10 11.06 5.45
N ASN A 208 7.50 10.38 4.48
CA ASN A 208 6.65 10.94 3.45
C ASN A 208 5.53 9.92 3.21
N LEU A 209 4.36 10.23 3.76
CA LEU A 209 3.19 9.36 3.73
C LEU A 209 2.18 9.93 2.73
N GLN A 210 1.86 9.17 1.68
CA GLN A 210 0.85 9.57 0.71
C GLN A 210 -0.53 9.08 1.17
N LEU A 211 -1.45 10.01 1.32
CA LEU A 211 -2.80 9.79 1.86
C LEU A 211 -3.81 9.78 0.72
N SER A 212 -4.36 8.60 0.43
CA SER A 212 -5.33 8.39 -0.64
C SER A 212 -6.67 7.96 -0.04
N GLN A 213 -7.67 8.81 -0.16
CA GLN A 213 -9.04 8.52 0.24
C GLN A 213 -9.76 7.73 -0.85
N ILE A 214 -10.36 6.62 -0.46
CA ILE A 214 -10.97 5.63 -1.35
C ILE A 214 -12.49 5.66 -1.17
N SER A 215 -13.20 5.85 -2.28
CA SER A 215 -14.65 5.81 -2.29
C SER A 215 -15.19 4.43 -1.91
N CYS A 216 -16.33 4.41 -1.23
CA CYS A 216 -17.08 3.19 -0.91
C CYS A 216 -17.39 2.32 -2.13
N ALA A 217 -17.58 2.93 -3.31
CA ALA A 217 -17.88 2.25 -4.57
C ALA A 217 -16.62 1.86 -5.38
N SER A 218 -15.42 2.15 -4.86
CA SER A 218 -14.17 1.88 -5.56
C SER A 218 -13.83 0.39 -5.55
N GLU A 219 -13.44 -0.14 -6.71
CA GLU A 219 -12.88 -1.50 -6.84
C GLU A 219 -11.51 -1.64 -6.16
N PHE A 220 -10.85 -0.52 -5.85
CA PHE A 220 -9.55 -0.48 -5.17
C PHE A 220 -9.68 -0.50 -3.64
N ARG A 221 -10.90 -0.62 -3.11
CA ARG A 221 -11.14 -0.78 -1.68
C ARG A 221 -10.60 -2.14 -1.22
N ALA A 222 -9.78 -2.13 -0.18
CA ALA A 222 -9.35 -3.34 0.49
C ALA A 222 -10.54 -4.00 1.21
N PRO A 223 -10.68 -5.34 1.17
CA PRO A 223 -11.69 -6.04 1.95
C PRO A 223 -11.55 -5.76 3.45
N GLU A 224 -12.66 -5.85 4.19
CA GLU A 224 -12.64 -5.72 5.65
C GLU A 224 -11.72 -6.78 6.28
N GLY A 225 -10.94 -6.38 7.29
CA GLY A 225 -9.93 -7.23 7.94
C GLY A 225 -8.56 -7.28 7.26
N CYS A 226 -8.41 -6.68 6.08
CA CYS A 226 -7.12 -6.57 5.39
C CYS A 226 -6.40 -5.27 5.75
N LEU A 227 -5.31 -5.33 6.49
CA LEU A 227 -4.48 -4.15 6.76
C LEU A 227 -3.65 -3.78 5.53
N GLN A 228 -3.17 -4.78 4.78
CA GLN A 228 -2.51 -4.57 3.50
C GLN A 228 -3.32 -5.22 2.38
N TYR A 229 -3.35 -4.56 1.22
CA TYR A 229 -4.02 -5.10 0.04
C TYR A 229 -3.21 -4.86 -1.22
N TYR A 230 -2.92 -5.95 -1.94
CA TYR A 230 -2.18 -5.95 -3.19
C TYR A 230 -3.10 -6.34 -4.35
N LEU A 231 -2.99 -5.62 -5.46
CA LEU A 231 -3.91 -5.74 -6.60
C LEU A 231 -3.38 -6.58 -7.75
N GLU A 232 -2.06 -6.75 -7.79
CA GLU A 232 -1.34 -7.41 -8.88
C GLU A 232 -1.40 -8.94 -8.73
N PRO A 233 -1.35 -9.69 -9.84
CA PRO A 233 -1.36 -11.15 -9.82
C PRO A 233 -0.05 -11.76 -9.31
N SER A 234 1.03 -10.98 -9.27
CA SER A 234 2.33 -11.38 -8.76
C SER A 234 3.04 -10.17 -8.15
N GLY A 235 3.88 -10.41 -7.15
CA GLY A 235 4.62 -9.34 -6.50
C GLY A 235 5.43 -9.85 -5.32
N VAL A 236 5.84 -8.93 -4.46
CA VAL A 236 6.53 -9.24 -3.21
C VAL A 236 5.77 -8.59 -2.06
N ILE A 237 5.56 -9.35 -0.99
CA ILE A 237 5.03 -8.88 0.30
C ILE A 237 6.10 -9.09 1.37
N SER A 238 6.06 -8.30 2.43
CA SER A 238 6.99 -8.42 3.55
C SER A 238 6.35 -7.95 4.84
N SER A 239 6.80 -8.47 5.98
CA SER A 239 6.42 -7.94 7.28
C SER A 239 6.86 -6.48 7.42
N PHE A 240 6.17 -5.70 8.27
CA PHE A 240 6.69 -4.40 8.69
C PHE A 240 8.10 -4.54 9.28
N ASN A 241 8.94 -3.52 9.06
CA ASN A 241 10.34 -3.44 9.43
C ASN A 241 11.28 -4.53 8.85
N TYR A 242 10.83 -5.33 7.89
CA TYR A 242 11.74 -6.20 7.14
C TYR A 242 12.87 -5.36 6.51
N GLY A 243 14.11 -5.85 6.62
CA GLY A 243 15.26 -5.22 5.96
C GLY A 243 16.43 -6.19 5.79
N PHE A 244 17.39 -5.80 4.95
CA PHE A 244 18.54 -6.64 4.58
C PHE A 244 19.68 -6.63 5.61
N GLY A 245 19.72 -5.66 6.51
CA GLY A 245 20.62 -5.66 7.67
C GLY A 245 19.94 -6.28 8.89
N ALA A 246 20.73 -6.79 9.85
CA ALA A 246 20.21 -7.20 11.16
C ALA A 246 19.72 -5.99 11.98
N ASN A 247 18.99 -6.23 13.08
CA ASN A 247 18.72 -5.16 14.04
C ASN A 247 20.06 -4.75 14.70
N PRO A 248 20.45 -3.46 14.70
CA PRO A 248 21.66 -3.00 15.38
C PRO A 248 21.57 -3.07 16.92
N ASN A 249 20.37 -3.20 17.49
CA ASN A 249 20.16 -3.31 18.93
C ASN A 249 20.28 -4.77 19.38
N LEU A 250 20.94 -4.97 20.52
CA LEU A 250 21.00 -6.28 21.18
C LEU A 250 19.74 -6.52 22.02
N ASN A 251 19.36 -7.78 22.17
CA ASN A 251 18.34 -8.21 23.13
C ASN A 251 18.92 -8.29 24.56
N SER A 252 18.05 -8.55 25.53
CA SER A 252 18.39 -8.67 26.95
C SER A 252 19.40 -9.78 27.28
N LEU A 253 19.63 -10.73 26.36
CA LEU A 253 20.64 -11.79 26.48
C LEU A 253 22.00 -11.40 25.86
N GLY A 254 22.11 -10.19 25.27
CA GLY A 254 23.32 -9.72 24.60
C GLY A 254 23.52 -10.29 23.19
N ALA A 255 22.50 -10.95 22.63
CA ALA A 255 22.50 -11.44 21.25
C ALA A 255 21.87 -10.40 20.31
N THR A 256 22.08 -10.53 19.00
CA THR A 256 21.50 -9.63 18.00
C THR A 256 19.97 -9.70 18.04
N GLY A 257 19.31 -8.54 18.15
CA GLY A 257 17.86 -8.45 18.25
C GLY A 257 17.10 -8.82 16.98
N THR A 258 15.79 -9.00 17.13
CA THR A 258 14.84 -9.20 16.03
C THR A 258 14.53 -7.89 15.30
N ARG A 259 14.19 -7.96 14.01
CA ARG A 259 13.54 -6.84 13.30
C ARG A 259 12.02 -6.96 13.30
N GLN A 260 11.46 -8.09 13.73
CA GLN A 260 10.04 -8.17 13.99
C GLN A 260 9.65 -7.11 15.01
N ILE A 261 8.44 -6.60 14.85
CA ILE A 261 7.84 -5.69 15.81
C ILE A 261 6.91 -6.55 16.64
N ALA A 262 7.16 -6.60 17.94
CA ALA A 262 6.43 -7.46 18.87
C ALA A 262 4.92 -7.13 18.85
N GLY A 263 4.10 -8.17 19.02
CA GLY A 263 2.65 -8.05 19.21
C GLY A 263 1.85 -7.72 17.93
N GLN A 264 2.40 -7.92 16.73
CA GLN A 264 1.67 -7.63 15.49
C GLN A 264 0.75 -8.77 15.05
N ARG A 265 -0.52 -8.42 14.78
CA ARG A 265 -1.52 -9.33 14.20
C ARG A 265 -2.27 -8.64 13.08
N TYR A 266 -2.05 -9.04 11.83
CA TYR A 266 -2.72 -8.42 10.68
C TYR A 266 -2.81 -9.33 9.46
N GLY A 267 -3.79 -9.05 8.59
CA GLY A 267 -3.97 -9.73 7.31
C GLY A 267 -3.36 -8.94 6.14
N ILE A 268 -2.63 -9.64 5.29
CA ILE A 268 -2.17 -9.19 3.98
C ILE A 268 -3.03 -9.87 2.92
N CYS A 269 -3.88 -9.11 2.26
CA CYS A 269 -4.78 -9.61 1.24
C CYS A 269 -4.22 -9.36 -0.16
N ILE A 270 -4.48 -10.29 -1.07
CA ILE A 270 -4.07 -10.20 -2.47
C ILE A 270 -5.32 -10.43 -3.32
N ARG A 271 -5.61 -9.48 -4.22
CA ARG A 271 -6.77 -9.55 -5.11
C ARG A 271 -6.61 -10.73 -6.06
N ALA A 272 -7.56 -11.65 -6.08
CA ALA A 272 -7.59 -12.70 -7.09
C ALA A 272 -7.83 -12.09 -8.48
N ALA A 273 -6.88 -12.25 -9.39
CA ALA A 273 -7.02 -11.87 -10.77
C ALA A 273 -7.98 -12.84 -11.51
N PRO A 274 -8.57 -12.41 -12.64
CA PRO A 274 -9.39 -13.30 -13.46
C PRO A 274 -8.66 -14.60 -13.81
N ASP A 275 -9.40 -15.71 -13.81
CA ASP A 275 -8.92 -17.06 -14.15
C ASP A 275 -7.72 -17.55 -13.32
N ARG A 276 -7.50 -16.99 -12.13
CA ARG A 276 -6.53 -17.47 -11.15
C ARG A 276 -7.21 -18.23 -10.04
N CYS A 277 -6.79 -19.46 -9.73
CA CYS A 277 -7.46 -20.30 -8.74
C CYS A 277 -6.65 -20.53 -7.46
N THR A 278 -5.32 -20.55 -7.57
CA THR A 278 -4.42 -20.73 -6.44
C THR A 278 -3.34 -19.64 -6.44
N ILE A 279 -2.64 -19.49 -5.33
CA ILE A 279 -1.52 -18.55 -5.20
C ILE A 279 -0.34 -19.28 -4.57
N THR A 280 0.84 -19.13 -5.15
CA THR A 280 2.08 -19.69 -4.63
C THR A 280 2.91 -18.59 -4.01
N TYR A 281 3.36 -18.82 -2.78
CA TYR A 281 4.34 -18.01 -2.05
C TYR A 281 5.67 -18.74 -2.02
N SER A 282 6.74 -18.03 -2.31
CA SER A 282 8.10 -18.56 -2.28
C SER A 282 9.06 -17.52 -1.75
N LEU A 283 10.28 -17.94 -1.42
CA LEU A 283 11.35 -16.97 -1.27
C LEU A 283 11.61 -16.25 -2.61
N PRO A 284 11.94 -14.95 -2.58
CA PRO A 284 12.41 -14.22 -3.74
C PRO A 284 13.66 -14.90 -4.35
N SER A 285 13.75 -14.94 -5.68
CA SER A 285 14.88 -15.54 -6.40
C SER A 285 16.19 -14.79 -6.21
N THR A 286 16.12 -13.51 -5.82
CA THR A 286 17.25 -12.67 -5.46
C THR A 286 17.07 -12.23 -4.01
N ASP A 287 18.16 -12.27 -3.24
CA ASP A 287 18.16 -11.90 -1.82
C ASP A 287 17.16 -12.74 -1.00
N GLY A 288 17.10 -14.04 -1.30
CA GLY A 288 16.28 -15.02 -0.57
C GLY A 288 16.84 -15.38 0.81
N SER A 289 18.14 -15.17 1.06
CA SER A 289 18.73 -15.33 2.39
C SER A 289 18.08 -14.36 3.37
N TYR A 290 17.71 -14.85 4.55
CA TYR A 290 16.95 -14.11 5.57
C TYR A 290 15.58 -13.58 5.09
N ALA A 291 15.08 -14.01 3.93
CA ALA A 291 13.75 -13.63 3.46
C ALA A 291 12.63 -14.36 4.23
N PHE A 292 12.98 -15.36 5.04
CA PHE A 292 12.07 -15.96 6.01
C PHE A 292 12.89 -16.41 7.22
N THR A 293 13.03 -15.52 8.19
CA THR A 293 13.59 -15.79 9.52
C THR A 293 12.63 -15.23 10.54
N VAL A 294 11.67 -16.08 10.89
CA VAL A 294 10.48 -15.74 11.68
C VAL A 294 10.60 -16.24 13.12
N SER A 295 11.22 -17.39 13.34
CA SER A 295 11.54 -17.87 14.69
C SER A 295 12.87 -18.63 14.71
N GLY A 296 13.48 -18.71 15.89
CA GLY A 296 14.73 -19.42 16.16
C GLY A 296 15.96 -18.51 16.11
N ASP A 297 17.13 -19.14 16.09
CA ASP A 297 18.42 -18.43 16.13
C ASP A 297 19.08 -18.40 14.73
N ALA A 298 18.97 -17.26 14.06
CA ALA A 298 19.52 -17.07 12.72
C ALA A 298 21.05 -16.89 12.70
N GLU A 299 21.73 -16.78 13.85
CA GLU A 299 23.19 -16.69 13.94
C GLU A 299 23.88 -18.05 14.06
N VAL A 300 23.14 -19.09 14.48
CA VAL A 300 23.69 -20.46 14.62
C VAL A 300 23.87 -21.15 13.27
N LEU A 301 23.16 -20.73 12.23
CA LEU A 301 23.25 -21.30 10.89
C LEU A 301 24.31 -20.58 10.03
N ASP A 302 24.95 -21.35 9.14
CA ASP A 302 25.75 -20.76 8.07
C ASP A 302 24.85 -19.83 7.22
N PRO A 303 25.25 -18.57 6.95
CA PRO A 303 24.43 -17.62 6.19
C PRO A 303 23.98 -18.12 4.81
N THR A 304 24.69 -19.08 4.21
CA THR A 304 24.32 -19.70 2.93
C THR A 304 23.16 -20.69 3.04
N LEU A 305 22.86 -21.18 4.24
CA LEU A 305 21.80 -22.14 4.53
C LEU A 305 20.48 -21.47 4.94
N ILE A 306 20.55 -20.23 5.44
CA ILE A 306 19.37 -19.48 5.91
C ILE A 306 18.41 -19.19 4.75
N GLY A 307 17.13 -19.39 5.01
CA GLY A 307 16.07 -19.32 4.01
C GLY A 307 15.74 -20.68 3.39
N MET A 308 16.67 -21.65 3.38
CA MET A 308 16.38 -22.96 2.79
C MET A 308 15.22 -23.64 3.52
N GLY A 309 14.28 -24.20 2.76
CA GLY A 309 13.04 -24.78 3.31
C GLY A 309 13.24 -25.87 4.37
N VAL A 310 14.39 -26.56 4.38
CA VAL A 310 14.74 -27.57 5.39
C VAL A 310 14.92 -27.00 6.80
N PHE A 311 15.10 -25.68 6.94
CA PHE A 311 15.13 -24.97 8.23
C PHE A 311 13.81 -24.23 8.51
N GLY A 312 12.79 -24.45 7.67
CA GLY A 312 11.44 -24.00 7.94
C GLY A 312 10.71 -24.98 8.85
N GLU A 313 9.87 -24.44 9.71
CA GLU A 313 9.04 -25.17 10.64
C GLU A 313 7.55 -24.88 10.37
N ASN A 314 6.66 -25.79 10.75
CA ASN A 314 5.23 -25.65 10.52
C ASN A 314 4.38 -26.35 11.58
N GLY A 315 3.14 -25.87 11.73
CA GLY A 315 2.13 -26.50 12.58
C GLY A 315 2.29 -26.20 14.07
N ASP A 316 2.14 -27.23 14.91
CA ASP A 316 2.04 -27.08 16.37
C ASP A 316 3.32 -26.58 17.04
N ILE A 317 4.47 -26.62 16.34
CA ILE A 317 5.73 -26.05 16.84
C ILE A 317 5.76 -24.52 16.71
N CYS A 318 5.03 -23.97 15.75
CA CYS A 318 4.90 -22.54 15.51
C CYS A 318 3.90 -21.91 16.49
N THR A 319 4.38 -21.66 17.71
CA THR A 319 3.57 -21.23 18.86
C THR A 319 3.71 -19.75 19.22
N THR A 320 4.86 -19.15 18.92
CA THR A 320 5.16 -17.73 19.19
C THR A 320 4.89 -16.90 17.92
N ASP A 321 5.87 -16.90 17.02
CA ASP A 321 5.90 -16.10 15.81
C ASP A 321 5.68 -16.98 14.58
N TYR A 322 4.70 -16.63 13.77
CA TYR A 322 4.40 -17.39 12.56
C TYR A 322 3.57 -16.59 11.55
N VAL A 323 3.63 -17.03 10.31
CA VAL A 323 2.67 -16.63 9.28
C VAL A 323 1.65 -17.73 9.08
N VAL A 324 0.40 -17.34 8.78
CA VAL A 324 -0.66 -18.28 8.42
C VAL A 324 -0.93 -18.17 6.92
N ILE A 325 -0.78 -19.30 6.20
CA ILE A 325 -1.15 -19.46 4.79
C ILE A 325 -2.27 -20.51 4.74
N PRO A 326 -3.54 -20.11 4.51
CA PRO A 326 -4.67 -21.02 4.56
C PRO A 326 -4.66 -22.11 3.48
N SER A 327 -5.13 -23.30 3.82
CA SER A 327 -5.22 -24.49 2.95
C SER A 327 -3.97 -24.72 2.07
N PRO A 328 -2.79 -24.91 2.69
CA PRO A 328 -1.54 -24.95 1.95
C PRO A 328 -1.27 -26.31 1.32
N VAL A 329 -0.64 -26.27 0.15
CA VAL A 329 0.07 -27.39 -0.49
C VAL A 329 1.53 -26.99 -0.63
N VAL A 330 2.41 -27.72 0.06
CA VAL A 330 3.86 -27.48 0.04
C VAL A 330 4.47 -28.32 -1.09
N THR A 331 5.30 -27.71 -1.94
CA THR A 331 5.79 -28.36 -3.17
C THR A 331 6.91 -29.40 -2.96
N ASP A 332 7.42 -29.59 -1.74
CA ASP A 332 8.35 -30.68 -1.43
C ASP A 332 7.60 -31.89 -0.83
N VAL A 333 7.33 -32.87 -1.71
CA VAL A 333 6.63 -34.12 -1.40
C VAL A 333 7.47 -35.13 -0.61
N ASN A 334 8.76 -34.83 -0.32
CA ASN A 334 9.66 -35.72 0.42
C ASN A 334 10.01 -35.22 1.83
N ALA A 335 9.44 -34.11 2.28
CA ALA A 335 9.57 -33.67 3.66
C ALA A 335 8.85 -34.66 4.59
N ALA A 336 9.61 -35.56 5.22
CA ALA A 336 9.13 -36.38 6.32
C ALA A 336 8.57 -35.45 7.41
N GLY A 337 7.24 -35.43 7.60
CA GLY A 337 6.59 -34.54 8.56
C GLY A 337 5.92 -33.29 7.96
N ALA A 338 5.70 -33.20 6.65
CA ALA A 338 4.80 -32.20 6.08
C ALA A 338 3.37 -32.39 6.61
N VAL A 339 3.09 -31.79 7.76
CA VAL A 339 1.73 -31.68 8.30
C VAL A 339 1.00 -30.62 7.47
N PHE A 340 -0.22 -30.91 7.02
CA PHE A 340 -1.11 -29.95 6.36
C PHE A 340 -1.63 -28.92 7.38
N THR A 341 -0.73 -28.13 7.95
CA THR A 341 -1.02 -27.04 8.86
C THR A 341 -0.87 -25.72 8.14
N ASP A 342 -1.66 -24.75 8.55
CA ASP A 342 -1.68 -23.41 7.98
C ASP A 342 -0.60 -22.48 8.54
N ARG A 343 0.11 -22.87 9.62
CA ARG A 343 1.15 -22.06 10.29
C ARG A 343 2.56 -22.40 9.82
N PHE A 344 3.37 -21.38 9.56
CA PHE A 344 4.76 -21.49 9.12
C PHE A 344 5.67 -20.53 9.92
N CYS A 345 6.81 -21.03 10.39
CA CYS A 345 7.80 -20.31 11.19
C CYS A 345 9.22 -20.87 10.93
N GLY A 346 10.20 -20.49 11.75
CA GLY A 346 11.59 -20.97 11.62
C GLY A 346 12.46 -20.07 10.73
N LEU A 347 13.55 -20.65 10.20
CA LEU A 347 14.64 -19.95 9.52
C LEU A 347 14.69 -20.24 8.01
N GLY A 348 13.59 -20.73 7.44
CA GLY A 348 13.44 -20.97 6.01
C GLY A 348 12.00 -21.29 5.62
N LEU A 349 11.76 -21.41 4.30
CA LEU A 349 10.42 -21.71 3.80
C LEU A 349 10.49 -22.47 2.47
N PHE A 350 9.81 -23.62 2.39
CA PHE A 350 9.50 -24.26 1.11
C PHE A 350 8.38 -23.50 0.39
N SER A 351 8.32 -23.56 -0.94
CA SER A 351 7.22 -22.89 -1.65
C SER A 351 5.87 -23.45 -1.21
N VAL A 352 4.96 -22.55 -0.84
CA VAL A 352 3.63 -22.87 -0.31
C VAL A 352 2.58 -22.38 -1.28
N THR A 353 1.70 -23.28 -1.74
CA THR A 353 0.56 -22.93 -2.59
C THR A 353 -0.73 -22.96 -1.80
N SER A 354 -1.39 -21.82 -1.65
CA SER A 354 -2.73 -21.75 -1.06
C SER A 354 -3.79 -22.02 -2.14
N GLN A 355 -4.73 -22.91 -1.82
CA GLN A 355 -5.81 -23.32 -2.71
C GLN A 355 -7.14 -22.59 -2.47
N VAL A 356 -7.19 -21.69 -1.48
CA VAL A 356 -8.42 -21.03 -1.04
C VAL A 356 -8.39 -19.54 -1.36
N LYS A 357 -9.56 -18.99 -1.66
CA LYS A 357 -9.80 -17.56 -1.85
C LYS A 357 -10.70 -17.03 -0.73
N PRO A 358 -10.59 -15.73 -0.35
CA PRO A 358 -9.63 -14.75 -0.85
C PRO A 358 -8.18 -15.14 -0.52
N PHE A 359 -7.22 -14.70 -1.33
CA PHE A 359 -5.81 -14.95 -1.06
C PHE A 359 -5.35 -14.04 0.08
N VAL A 360 -4.97 -14.65 1.20
CA VAL A 360 -4.57 -13.93 2.41
C VAL A 360 -3.37 -14.61 3.04
N VAL A 361 -2.43 -13.82 3.56
CA VAL A 361 -1.41 -14.24 4.52
C VAL A 361 -1.69 -13.50 5.82
N TYR A 362 -1.77 -14.21 6.93
CA TYR A 362 -1.87 -13.57 8.24
C TYR A 362 -0.50 -13.55 8.91
N VAL A 363 -0.21 -12.44 9.55
CA VAL A 363 1.00 -12.22 10.33
C VAL A 363 0.63 -12.31 11.80
N VAL A 364 1.38 -13.12 12.55
CA VAL A 364 1.18 -13.32 13.98
C VAL A 364 2.53 -13.30 14.67
N TRP A 365 2.90 -12.14 15.20
CA TRP A 365 4.02 -11.99 16.14
C TRP A 365 3.46 -11.92 17.55
N ASP A 366 4.00 -12.70 18.47
CA ASP A 366 3.67 -12.56 19.89
C ASP A 366 4.50 -11.45 20.53
N ASP A 367 4.40 -11.30 21.85
CA ASP A 367 5.14 -10.26 22.59
C ASP A 367 6.53 -10.73 23.05
N ASN A 368 6.91 -11.98 22.78
CA ASN A 368 8.07 -12.66 23.33
C ASN A 368 9.05 -13.10 22.24
N GLU A 369 10.03 -12.26 21.98
CA GLU A 369 11.10 -12.47 21.01
C GLU A 369 12.29 -13.28 21.57
N ILE A 370 12.07 -14.06 22.64
CA ILE A 370 13.08 -14.95 23.22
C ILE A 370 12.61 -16.39 23.00
N PRO A 371 13.40 -17.28 22.36
CA PRO A 371 14.84 -17.17 22.09
C PRO A 371 15.20 -16.69 20.67
N ASP A 372 14.41 -15.82 20.04
CA ASP A 372 14.64 -15.40 18.66
C ASP A 372 15.88 -14.48 18.55
N VAL A 373 16.78 -14.80 17.63
CA VAL A 373 18.05 -14.09 17.44
C VAL A 373 18.26 -13.75 15.98
N ALA A 374 18.58 -12.48 15.70
CA ALA A 374 18.83 -11.93 14.36
C ALA A 374 17.73 -12.21 13.32
N ASN A 375 16.50 -12.45 13.79
CA ASN A 375 15.34 -12.68 12.94
C ASN A 375 14.91 -11.39 12.23
N ARG A 376 14.38 -11.52 11.01
CA ARG A 376 14.08 -10.37 10.14
C ARG A 376 12.61 -10.31 9.72
N GLY A 377 11.80 -11.27 10.18
CA GLY A 377 10.46 -11.52 9.69
C GLY A 377 10.47 -12.21 8.33
N PHE A 378 9.59 -11.78 7.43
CA PHE A 378 9.48 -12.38 6.10
C PHE A 378 9.47 -11.36 4.96
N ARG A 379 9.87 -11.85 3.79
CA ARG A 379 9.72 -11.25 2.47
C ARG A 379 9.43 -12.37 1.49
N LEU A 380 8.21 -12.44 1.00
CA LEU A 380 7.74 -13.52 0.12
C LEU A 380 7.41 -12.97 -1.26
N ALA A 381 7.91 -13.64 -2.30
CA ALA A 381 7.39 -13.48 -3.63
C ALA A 381 6.08 -14.28 -3.74
N TYR A 382 5.08 -13.70 -4.38
CA TYR A 382 3.83 -14.41 -4.68
C TYR A 382 3.54 -14.38 -6.18
N SER A 383 2.90 -15.43 -6.66
CA SER A 383 2.38 -15.53 -8.02
C SER A 383 1.08 -16.32 -8.04
N GLN A 384 0.06 -15.77 -8.67
CA GLN A 384 -1.23 -16.44 -8.84
C GLN A 384 -1.20 -17.38 -10.04
N ASN A 385 -1.64 -18.62 -9.82
CA ASN A 385 -1.64 -19.66 -10.83
C ASN A 385 -2.99 -19.73 -11.55
N ALA A 386 -2.94 -20.02 -12.85
CA ALA A 386 -4.13 -20.24 -13.65
C ALA A 386 -4.98 -21.38 -13.08
N CYS A 387 -6.30 -21.26 -13.21
CA CYS A 387 -7.19 -22.37 -12.95
C CYS A 387 -6.85 -23.54 -13.87
N THR A 388 -6.64 -24.73 -13.31
CA THR A 388 -6.56 -25.93 -14.13
C THR A 388 -7.95 -26.23 -14.66
N LEU A 389 -8.13 -26.16 -15.99
CA LEU A 389 -9.31 -26.74 -16.63
C LEU A 389 -9.31 -28.22 -16.25
N GLY A 390 -10.37 -28.68 -15.59
CA GLY A 390 -10.48 -30.07 -15.16
C GLY A 390 -10.19 -31.01 -16.33
N ALA A 391 -9.27 -31.96 -16.11
CA ALA A 391 -9.05 -33.08 -17.01
C ALA A 391 -10.23 -34.06 -16.94
#